data_AF-K6XBK1-F1
#
_entry.id   AF-K6XBK1-F1
#
_cell.length_a   1.000
_cell.length_b   1.000
_cell.length_c   1.000
_cell.angle_alpha   90.00
_cell.angle_beta   90.00
_cell.angle_gamma   90.00
#
_symmetry.space_group_name_H-M   'P 1'
#
loop_
_entity.id
_entity.type
_entity.pdbx_description
1 polymer ?
#
loop_
_entity_poly.entity_id
_entity_poly.type
_entity_poly.pdbx_seq_one_letter_code
_entity_poly.pdbx_strand_id
1 'polypeptide(L)'
;MAFYAKNVDWGNEQHKLKKIREKVFICQRRIPAEYEFDHQDSIAFHVLVVDEHNQAVATGRITPKGEIGRIAVEPEFIPFRINK
;
A
#
# COMPACT_ATOMS: atom_id res chain seq x y z
N MET A 1 6.41 19.32 -3.93
CA MET A 1 6.30 17.89 -3.61
C MET A 1 5.80 17.17 -4.84
N ALA A 2 6.68 16.43 -5.49
CA ALA A 2 6.32 15.53 -6.59
C ALA A 2 6.13 14.11 -6.09
N PHE A 3 5.25 13.35 -6.75
CA PHE A 3 5.05 11.92 -6.47
C PHE A 3 5.16 11.14 -7.77
N TYR A 4 5.75 9.95 -7.69
CA TYR A 4 5.98 9.07 -8.82
C TYR A 4 5.35 7.71 -8.54
N ALA A 5 4.51 7.24 -9.45
CA ALA A 5 3.96 5.89 -9.41
C ALA A 5 4.85 4.95 -10.21
N LYS A 6 5.11 3.77 -9.66
CA LYS A 6 5.81 2.68 -10.36
C LYS A 6 5.11 1.35 -10.11
N ASN A 7 5.05 0.53 -11.14
CA ASN A 7 4.72 -0.88 -10.97
C ASN A 7 5.85 -1.58 -10.24
N VAL A 8 5.52 -2.43 -9.29
CA VAL A 8 6.49 -3.18 -8.50
C VAL A 8 6.10 -4.64 -8.41
N ASP A 9 7.12 -5.49 -8.35
CA ASP A 9 6.97 -6.91 -8.09
C ASP A 9 6.87 -7.16 -6.58
N TRP A 10 5.98 -8.07 -6.19
CA TRP A 10 5.79 -8.43 -4.78
C TRP A 10 7.07 -9.03 -4.18
N GLY A 11 7.77 -9.92 -4.88
CA GLY A 11 8.97 -10.58 -4.36
C GLY A 11 10.06 -9.59 -3.95
N ASN A 12 10.26 -8.53 -4.75
CA ASN A 12 11.28 -7.52 -4.50
C ASN A 12 10.83 -6.41 -3.53
N GLU A 13 9.57 -5.99 -3.62
CA GLU A 13 9.08 -4.76 -2.95
C GLU A 13 8.07 -5.03 -1.82
N GLN A 14 7.81 -6.30 -1.46
CA GLN A 14 6.90 -6.66 -0.38
C GLN A 14 7.17 -5.91 0.92
N HIS A 15 8.43 -5.62 1.26
CA HIS A 15 8.78 -4.90 2.49
C HIS A 15 8.20 -3.48 2.51
N LYS A 16 8.23 -2.75 1.39
CA LYS A 16 7.65 -1.40 1.28
C LYS A 16 6.12 -1.46 1.24
N LEU A 17 5.57 -2.41 0.47
CA LEU A 17 4.13 -2.61 0.36
C LEU A 17 3.50 -2.97 1.71
N LYS A 18 4.10 -3.93 2.43
CA LYS A 18 3.68 -4.37 3.77
C LYS A 18 3.75 -3.21 4.74
N LYS A 19 4.86 -2.46 4.81
CA LYS A 19 5.02 -1.35 5.76
C LYS A 19 3.85 -0.35 5.71
N ILE A 20 3.44 0.09 4.50
CA ILE A 20 2.31 1.02 4.34
C ILE A 20 1.00 0.34 4.76
N ARG A 21 0.77 -0.89 4.28
CA ARG A 21 -0.47 -1.65 4.55
C ARG A 21 -0.65 -1.98 6.03
N GLU A 22 0.40 -2.38 6.73
CA GLU A 22 0.38 -2.64 8.17
C GLU A 22 -0.01 -1.38 8.94
N LYS A 23 0.61 -0.23 8.61
CA LYS A 23 0.30 1.03 9.29
C LYS A 23 -1.15 1.47 9.08
N VAL A 24 -1.71 1.28 7.89
CA VAL A 24 -3.07 1.71 7.55
C VAL A 24 -4.14 0.69 7.95
N PHE A 25 -3.99 -0.57 7.56
CA PHE A 25 -5.02 -1.58 7.80
C PHE A 25 -4.91 -2.22 9.18
N ILE A 26 -3.69 -2.53 9.65
CA ILE A 26 -3.51 -3.16 10.97
C ILE A 26 -3.56 -2.11 12.06
N CYS A 27 -2.65 -1.13 12.05
CA CYS A 27 -2.54 -0.20 13.18
C CYS A 27 -3.74 0.76 13.27
N GLN A 28 -4.22 1.31 12.15
CA GLN A 28 -5.29 2.30 12.17
C GLN A 28 -6.69 1.68 12.05
N ARG A 29 -6.89 0.73 11.13
CA ARG A 29 -8.21 0.09 10.95
C ARG A 29 -8.41 -1.13 11.86
N ARG A 30 -7.39 -1.56 12.60
CA ARG A 30 -7.43 -2.72 13.53
C ARG A 30 -7.81 -4.03 12.84
N ILE A 31 -7.41 -4.18 11.56
CA ILE A 31 -7.56 -5.43 10.83
C ILE A 31 -6.45 -6.39 11.29
N PRO A 32 -6.76 -7.64 11.70
CA PRO A 32 -5.73 -8.60 12.05
C PRO A 32 -4.81 -8.90 10.86
N ALA A 33 -3.50 -9.07 11.13
CA ALA A 33 -2.47 -9.22 10.10
C ALA A 33 -2.75 -10.39 9.13
N GLU A 34 -3.31 -11.48 9.64
CA GLU A 34 -3.69 -12.69 8.89
C GLU A 34 -4.77 -12.45 7.83
N TYR A 35 -5.59 -11.40 7.95
CA TYR A 35 -6.62 -11.05 6.96
C TYR A 35 -6.12 -10.02 5.95
N GLU A 36 -5.10 -9.25 6.30
CA GLU A 36 -4.58 -8.20 5.44
C GLU A 36 -3.77 -8.78 4.27
N PHE A 37 -2.93 -9.76 4.56
CA PHE A 37 -2.07 -10.43 3.57
C PHE A 37 -2.68 -11.75 3.13
N ASP A 38 -2.82 -11.94 1.81
CA ASP A 38 -3.44 -13.14 1.24
C ASP A 38 -2.59 -13.76 0.14
N HIS A 39 -3.00 -14.94 -0.33
CA HIS A 39 -2.30 -15.67 -1.38
C HIS A 39 -2.32 -14.95 -2.75
N GLN A 40 -3.16 -13.93 -2.93
CA GLN A 40 -3.19 -13.16 -4.17
C GLN A 40 -2.08 -12.11 -4.22
N ASP A 41 -1.45 -11.79 -3.08
CA ASP A 41 -0.37 -10.79 -3.02
C ASP A 41 0.81 -11.16 -3.92
N SER A 42 1.16 -12.44 -4.03
CA SER A 42 2.29 -12.88 -4.88
C SER A 42 2.02 -12.82 -6.38
N ILE A 43 0.74 -12.77 -6.80
CA ILE A 43 0.35 -12.81 -8.22
C ILE A 43 -0.32 -11.53 -8.70
N ALA A 44 -0.64 -10.60 -7.80
CA ALA A 44 -1.24 -9.31 -8.14
C ALA A 44 -0.20 -8.36 -8.74
N PHE A 45 -0.67 -7.44 -9.57
CA PHE A 45 0.14 -6.31 -10.04
C PHE A 45 0.06 -5.21 -8.99
N HIS A 46 1.20 -4.82 -8.44
CA HIS A 46 1.26 -3.80 -7.40
C HIS A 46 1.78 -2.47 -7.97
N VAL A 47 1.20 -1.39 -7.46
CA VAL A 47 1.66 -0.02 -7.72
C VAL A 47 2.15 0.55 -6.40
N LEU A 48 3.38 1.06 -6.41
CA LEU A 48 3.96 1.83 -5.32
C LEU A 48 4.08 3.28 -5.75
N VAL A 49 3.61 4.19 -4.90
CA VAL A 49 3.84 5.63 -5.06
C VAL A 49 4.96 6.04 -4.12
N VAL A 50 5.93 6.77 -4.66
CA VAL A 50 7.05 7.33 -3.91
C VAL A 50 7.13 8.85 -4.07
N ASP A 51 7.75 9.53 -3.12
CA ASP A 51 8.09 10.95 -3.24
C ASP A 51 9.43 11.17 -3.98
N GLU A 52 9.85 12.43 -4.06
CA GLU A 52 11.13 12.87 -4.64
C GLU A 52 12.38 12.35 -3.91
N HIS A 53 12.24 11.82 -2.69
CA HIS A 53 13.30 11.17 -1.91
C HIS A 53 13.22 9.64 -1.97
N ASN A 54 12.36 9.08 -2.85
CA ASN A 54 12.10 7.65 -2.98
C ASN A 54 11.53 7.01 -1.70
N GLN A 55 10.92 7.81 -0.81
CA GLN A 55 10.15 7.33 0.33
C GLN A 55 8.82 6.79 -0.17
N ALA A 56 8.40 5.63 0.35
CA ALA A 56 7.14 5.01 0.00
C ALA A 56 5.96 5.76 0.65
N VAL A 57 5.02 6.22 -0.17
CA VAL A 57 3.91 7.11 0.22
C VAL A 57 2.56 6.42 0.14
N ALA A 58 2.33 5.64 -0.91
CA ALA A 58 1.07 4.94 -1.09
C ALA A 58 1.27 3.62 -1.85
N THR A 59 0.28 2.74 -1.76
CA THR A 59 0.25 1.45 -2.45
C THR A 59 -1.16 1.11 -2.91
N GLY A 60 -1.25 0.26 -3.92
CA GLY A 60 -2.46 -0.43 -4.36
C GLY A 60 -2.11 -1.65 -5.18
N ARG A 61 -3.06 -2.57 -5.36
CA ARG A 61 -2.90 -3.74 -6.22
C ARG A 61 -4.10 -3.97 -7.11
N ILE A 62 -3.87 -4.61 -8.25
CA ILE A 62 -4.91 -5.22 -9.09
C ILE A 62 -4.62 -6.72 -9.23
N THR A 63 -5.59 -7.57 -8.88
CA THR A 63 -5.44 -9.04 -9.03
C THR A 63 -5.56 -9.43 -10.51
N PRO A 64 -5.10 -10.63 -10.92
CA PRO A 64 -5.28 -11.12 -12.29
C PRO A 64 -6.74 -11.20 -12.76
N LYS A 65 -7.69 -11.21 -11.82
CA LYS A 65 -9.13 -11.16 -12.11
C LYS A 65 -9.66 -9.73 -12.30
N GLY A 66 -8.82 -8.71 -12.18
CA GLY A 66 -9.19 -7.30 -12.31
C GLY A 66 -9.69 -6.66 -11.03
N GLU A 67 -9.53 -7.30 -9.86
CA GLU A 67 -9.99 -6.73 -8.60
C GLU A 67 -8.98 -5.72 -8.06
N ILE A 68 -9.43 -4.48 -7.86
CA ILE A 68 -8.61 -3.41 -7.29
C ILE A 68 -8.76 -3.42 -5.77
N GLY A 69 -7.64 -3.38 -5.05
CA GLY A 69 -7.68 -3.37 -3.59
C GLY A 69 -6.36 -2.99 -2.94
N ARG A 70 -6.34 -3.09 -1.61
CA ARG A 70 -5.18 -2.75 -0.76
C ARG A 70 -4.63 -1.34 -1.01
N ILE A 71 -5.55 -0.42 -1.33
CA ILE A 71 -5.24 1.00 -1.50
C ILE A 71 -4.99 1.62 -0.14
N ALA A 72 -3.75 2.05 0.09
CA ALA A 72 -3.33 2.64 1.35
C ALA A 72 -2.40 3.82 1.10
N VAL A 73 -2.56 4.88 1.90
CA VAL A 73 -1.70 6.07 1.87
C VAL A 73 -1.13 6.26 3.27
N GLU A 74 0.17 6.52 3.35
CA GLU A 74 0.85 6.85 4.60
C GLU A 74 0.18 8.07 5.25
N PRO A 75 -0.21 8.01 6.54
CA PRO A 75 -1.00 9.06 7.18
C PRO A 75 -0.37 10.45 7.18
N GLU A 76 0.96 10.50 7.17
CA GLU A 76 1.71 11.76 7.13
C GLU A 76 1.51 12.52 5.80
N PHE A 77 1.09 11.81 4.74
CA PHE A 77 0.82 12.38 3.42
C PHE A 77 -0.68 12.60 3.15
N ILE A 78 -1.55 12.39 4.14
CA ILE A 78 -2.99 12.68 4.01
C ILE A 78 -3.23 14.10 4.54
N PRO A 79 -3.48 15.10 3.68
CA PRO A 79 -3.78 16.46 4.13
C PRO A 79 -5.12 16.47 4.85
N PHE A 80 -5.13 17.00 6.09
CA PHE A 80 -6.28 17.06 6.99
C PHE A 80 -6.90 15.69 7.34
N ARG A 81 -6.45 15.09 8.45
CA ARG A 81 -7.30 14.14 9.19
C ARG A 81 -8.51 14.93 9.71
N ILE A 82 -9.68 14.72 9.11
CA ILE A 82 -10.94 15.03 9.80
C ILE A 82 -10.95 14.08 10.99
N ASN A 83 -10.57 14.58 12.17
CA ASN A 83 -10.77 13.87 13.43
C ASN A 83 -12.28 13.60 13.52
N LYS A 84 -12.64 12.32 13.42
CA LYS A 84 -14.00 11.84 13.65
C LYS A 84 -14.06 11.27 15.06
#